data_AF-A0A2E7PVD6-F1
#
_entry.id   AF-A0A2E7PVD6-F1
#
_cell.length_a   1.000
_cell.length_b   1.000
_cell.length_c   1.000
_cell.angle_alpha   90.00
_cell.angle_beta   90.00
_cell.angle_gamma   90.00
#
_symmetry.space_group_name_H-M   'P 1'
#
loop_
_entity.id
_entity.type
_entity.pdbx_description
1 polymer ?
#
loop_
_entity_poly.entity_id
_entity_poly.type
_entity_poly.pdbx_seq_one_letter_code
_entity_poly.pdbx_strand_id
1 'polypeptide(L)' 'MKYLIYPLLSLSICFGLSAVEDQNSLKVFESVIQPVFSAKCIHCHGTEKNKGKLRMHTKEDLLKGGSGA' A
#
# COMPACT_ATOMS: atom_id res chain seq x y z
N MET A 1 9.84 -26.99 42.43
CA MET A 1 9.38 -25.77 41.74
C MET A 1 10.17 -25.47 40.46
N LYS A 2 10.48 -26.47 39.61
CA LYS A 2 11.23 -26.25 38.35
C LYS A 2 10.75 -27.13 37.18
N TYR A 3 9.83 -28.06 37.46
CA TYR A 3 9.27 -29.00 36.48
C TYR A 3 7.82 -28.69 36.06
N LEU A 4 7.23 -27.60 36.56
CA LEU A 4 5.87 -27.15 36.20
C LEU A 4 5.82 -26.20 35.00
N ILE A 5 6.97 -25.86 34.41
CA ILE A 5 7.09 -24.89 33.30
C ILE A 5 7.54 -25.60 32.00
N TYR A 6 8.00 -26.85 32.08
CA TYR A 6 8.62 -27.56 30.97
C TYR A 6 7.69 -28.27 29.95
N PRO A 7 6.36 -28.50 30.15
CA PRO A 7 5.55 -29.16 29.13
C PRO A 7 4.85 -28.21 28.14
N LEU A 8 4.82 -26.90 28.41
CA LEU A 8 4.15 -25.92 27.54
C LEU A 8 5.02 -25.47 26.36
N LEU A 9 6.34 -25.61 26.46
CA LEU A 9 7.26 -25.14 25.42
C LEU A 9 7.46 -26.16 24.28
N SER A 10 7.09 -27.43 24.47
CA SER A 10 7.35 -28.48 23.49
C SER A 10 6.27 -28.63 22.40
N LEU A 11 5.09 -28.00 22.54
CA LEU A 11 3.99 -28.19 21.58
C LEU A 11 3.98 -27.16 20.43
N SER A 12 4.65 -26.02 20.58
CA SER A 12 4.59 -24.92 19.60
C SER A 12 5.42 -25.13 18.33
N ILE A 13 6.33 -26.10 18.29
CA ILE A 13 7.31 -26.24 17.20
C ILE A 13 6.72 -26.94 15.95
N CYS A 14 5.57 -27.60 16.05
CA CYS A 14 4.99 -28.34 14.91
C CYS A 14 4.02 -27.55 14.01
N PHE A 15 3.74 -26.26 14.27
CA PHE A 15 2.67 -25.53 13.55
C PHE A 15 3.15 -24.38 12.64
N GLY A 16 4.45 -24.21 12.43
CA GLY A 16 5.01 -23.00 11.83
C GLY A 16 5.65 -23.14 10.44
N LEU A 17 5.02 -23.83 9.47
CA LEU A 17 5.40 -23.70 8.05
C LEU A 17 4.32 -22.87 7.32
N SER A 18 4.28 -21.58 7.59
CA SER A 18 3.48 -20.64 6.80
C SER A 18 4.23 -20.26 5.53
N ALA A 19 3.51 -20.23 4.42
CA ALA A 19 4.01 -19.87 3.10
C ALA A 19 4.75 -18.51 3.13
N VAL A 20 5.92 -18.47 2.49
CA VAL A 20 6.66 -17.22 2.28
C VAL A 20 5.88 -16.39 1.25
N GLU A 21 5.06 -15.46 1.73
CA GLU A 21 4.50 -14.41 0.88
C GLU A 21 5.65 -13.54 0.39
N ASP A 22 5.74 -13.39 -0.94
CA ASP A 22 6.70 -12.53 -1.63
C ASP A 22 6.72 -11.13 -1.01
N GLN A 23 7.75 -10.87 -0.21
CA GLN A 23 7.91 -9.64 0.58
C GLN A 23 8.30 -8.43 -0.29
N ASN A 24 8.21 -8.52 -1.62
CA ASN A 24 8.72 -7.50 -2.53
C ASN A 24 7.66 -6.82 -3.40
N SER A 25 6.38 -6.96 -3.07
CA SER A 25 5.30 -6.20 -3.71
C SER A 25 5.26 -4.74 -3.23
N LEU A 26 6.28 -3.95 -3.60
CA LEU A 26 6.31 -2.52 -3.32
C LEU A 26 5.12 -1.83 -3.97
N LYS A 27 4.29 -1.17 -3.16
CA LYS A 27 3.18 -0.31 -3.60
C LYS A 27 3.71 1.01 -4.18
N VAL A 28 4.29 0.95 -5.38
CA VAL A 28 5.02 2.08 -6.00
C VAL A 28 4.14 3.32 -6.16
N PHE A 29 2.87 3.15 -6.50
CA PHE A 29 1.97 4.29 -6.67
C PHE A 29 1.79 5.05 -5.36
N GLU A 30 1.42 4.35 -4.31
CA GLU A 30 1.15 4.90 -2.98
C GLU A 30 2.42 5.43 -2.32
N SER A 31 3.53 4.68 -2.42
CA SER A 31 4.77 5.00 -1.72
C SER A 31 5.64 6.04 -2.42
N VAL A 32 5.56 6.16 -3.76
CA VAL A 32 6.47 7.01 -4.54
C VAL A 32 5.74 8.07 -5.35
N ILE A 33 4.69 7.69 -6.08
CA ILE A 33 4.03 8.56 -7.05
C ILE A 33 3.06 9.54 -6.37
N GLN A 34 2.19 9.02 -5.51
CA GLN A 34 1.15 9.78 -4.83
C GLN A 34 1.69 10.96 -4.00
N PRO A 35 2.80 10.84 -3.25
CA PRO A 35 3.38 11.98 -2.53
C PRO A 35 3.79 13.14 -3.45
N VAL A 36 4.35 12.82 -4.62
CA VAL A 36 4.74 13.84 -5.62
C VAL A 36 3.50 14.57 -6.15
N PHE A 37 2.45 13.82 -6.50
CA PHE A 37 1.20 14.42 -6.97
C PHE A 37 0.50 15.22 -5.88
N SER A 38 0.51 14.74 -4.64
CA SER A 38 -0.02 15.49 -3.50
C SER A 38 0.68 16.83 -3.31
N ALA A 39 2.00 16.85 -3.47
CA ALA A 39 2.79 18.07 -3.30
C ALA A 39 2.64 19.07 -4.46
N LYS A 40 2.40 18.60 -5.70
CA LYS A 40 2.55 19.45 -6.91
C LYS A 40 1.33 19.52 -7.82
N CYS A 41 0.45 18.52 -7.82
CA CYS A 41 -0.56 18.36 -8.87
C CYS A 41 -1.99 18.42 -8.31
N ILE A 42 -2.25 17.75 -7.19
CA ILE A 42 -3.60 17.57 -6.61
C ILE A 42 -4.25 18.90 -6.23
N HIS A 43 -3.49 19.96 -5.94
CA HIS A 43 -4.06 21.28 -5.69
C HIS A 43 -4.95 21.77 -6.86
N CYS A 44 -4.61 21.41 -8.10
CA CYS A 44 -5.35 21.79 -9.31
C CYS A 44 -6.10 20.61 -9.99
N HIS A 45 -5.62 19.38 -9.77
CA HIS A 45 -6.09 18.14 -10.40
C HIS A 45 -6.54 17.09 -9.36
N GLY A 46 -7.19 17.56 -8.30
CA GLY A 46 -7.61 16.79 -7.14
C GLY A 46 -9.12 16.68 -6.99
N THR A 47 -9.59 16.37 -5.79
CA THR A 47 -11.05 16.25 -5.52
C THR A 47 -11.77 17.57 -5.78
N GLU A 48 -11.24 18.63 -5.18
CA GLU A 48 -11.81 19.98 -5.14
C GLU A 48 -11.75 20.71 -6.49
N LYS A 49 -10.63 20.58 -7.21
CA LYS A 49 -10.40 21.25 -8.50
C LYS A 49 -10.08 20.22 -9.57
N ASN A 50 -10.77 20.33 -10.70
CA ASN A 50 -10.63 19.42 -11.85
C ASN A 50 -10.21 20.18 -13.12
N LYS A 51 -9.08 20.90 -13.06
CA LYS A 51 -8.61 21.67 -14.22
C LYS A 51 -8.29 20.73 -15.38
N GLY A 52 -8.70 21.09 -16.60
CA GLY A 52 -8.47 20.29 -17.79
C GLY A 52 -9.16 18.92 -17.79
N LYS A 53 -10.16 18.70 -16.90
CA LYS A 53 -10.81 17.40 -16.64
C LYS A 53 -9.84 16.27 -16.25
N LEU A 54 -8.65 16.62 -15.75
CA LEU A 54 -7.62 15.67 -15.34
C LEU A 54 -7.62 15.53 -13.82
N ARG A 55 -7.62 14.29 -13.34
CA ARG A 55 -7.61 13.94 -11.92
C ARG A 55 -6.43 13.01 -11.62
N MET A 56 -5.70 13.28 -10.54
CA MET A 56 -4.46 12.56 -10.20
C MET A 56 -4.39 12.07 -8.74
N HIS A 57 -5.49 12.18 -7.99
CA HIS A 57 -5.50 11.85 -6.57
C HIS A 57 -5.70 10.36 -6.28
N THR A 58 -6.13 9.58 -7.28
CA THR A 58 -6.12 8.11 -7.26
C THR A 58 -5.44 7.57 -8.51
N LYS A 59 -5.03 6.31 -8.47
CA LYS A 59 -4.41 5.62 -9.60
C LYS A 59 -5.39 5.49 -10.77
N GLU A 60 -6.64 5.16 -10.47
CA GLU A 60 -7.70 4.97 -11.47
C GLU A 60 -8.00 6.28 -12.18
N ASP A 61 -8.05 7.39 -11.44
CA ASP A 61 -8.29 8.71 -12.02
C ASP A 61 -7.13 9.18 -12.90
N LEU A 62 -5.88 8.91 -12.50
CA LEU A 62 -4.72 9.19 -13.33
C LEU A 62 -4.80 8.44 -14.68
N LEU A 63 -5.20 7.17 -14.64
CA LEU A 63 -5.30 6.32 -15.84
C LEU A 63 -6.44 6.74 -16.78
N LYS A 64 -7.48 7.42 -16.28
CA LYS A 64 -8.56 7.97 -17.12
C LYS A 64 -8.10 9.15 -17.99
N GLY A 65 -7.00 9.81 -17.63
CA GLY A 65 -6.50 10.97 -18.36
C GLY A 65 -7.37 12.22 -18.23
N GLY A 66 -7.15 13.19 -19.10
CA GLY A 66 -7.86 14.47 -19.12
C GLY A 66 -8.45 14.80 -20.49
N SER A 67 -8.88 16.05 -20.69
CA SER A 67 -9.62 16.48 -21.90
C SER A 67 -8.85 16.34 -23.23
N GLY A 68 -7.54 16.09 -23.19
CA GLY A 68 -6.70 15.91 -24.38
C GLY A 68 -5.87 14.62 -24.34
N ALA A 69 -6.25 13.67 -23.47
CA ALA A 69 -5.68 12.32 -23.42
C ALA A 69 -6.43 11.37 -24.35
#